data_AF-A0A7X0ZJY4-F1
#
_entry.id   AF-A0A7X0ZJY4-F1
#
_cell.length_a   1.000
_cell.length_b   1.000
_cell.length_c   1.000
_cell.angle_alpha   90.00
_cell.angle_beta   90.00
_cell.angle_gamma   90.00
#
_symmetry.space_group_name_H-M   'P 1'
#
loop_
_entity.id
_entity.type
_entity.pdbx_description
1 polymer ?
#
loop_
_entity_poly.entity_id
_entity_poly.type
_entity_poly.pdbx_seq_one_letter_code
_entity_poly.pdbx_strand_id
1 'polypeptide(L)' 'MESYVQITNEAATEMILNGDYKELWFERDGDIVMCDGCLLYVHALPEFKFFVRLSDEK' A
#
# COMPACT_ATOMS: atom_id res chain seq x y z
N MET A 1 -0.87 14.90 -11.64
CA MET A 1 -2.01 14.06 -11.20
C MET A 1 -1.38 12.79 -10.68
N GLU A 2 -1.49 12.51 -9.38
CA GLU A 2 -0.92 11.26 -8.86
C GLU A 2 -1.74 10.08 -9.39
N SER A 3 -1.05 9.05 -9.87
CA SER A 3 -1.67 7.84 -10.39
C SER A 3 -1.32 6.68 -9.46
N TYR A 4 -2.33 5.90 -9.10
CA TYR A 4 -2.18 4.76 -8.20
C TYR A 4 -2.65 3.49 -8.91
N VAL A 5 -1.91 2.39 -8.74
CA VAL A 5 -2.29 1.06 -9.23
C VAL A 5 -2.59 0.18 -8.05
N GLN A 6 -3.78 -0.43 -8.05
CA GLN A 6 -4.14 -1.41 -7.05
C GLN A 6 -3.29 -2.68 -7.25
N ILE A 7 -2.73 -3.20 -6.15
CA ILE A 7 -1.97 -4.45 -6.12
C ILE A 7 -2.73 -5.51 -5.33
N THR A 8 -2.30 -6.76 -5.44
CA THR A 8 -2.88 -7.84 -4.64
C THR A 8 -2.40 -7.78 -3.19
N ASN A 9 -3.15 -8.42 -2.29
CA ASN A 9 -2.78 -8.49 -0.88
C ASN A 9 -1.52 -9.34 -0.68
N GLU A 10 -1.27 -10.32 -1.54
CA GLU A 10 -0.02 -11.09 -1.57
C GLU A 10 1.16 -10.18 -1.90
N ALA A 11 1.08 -9.37 -2.96
CA ALA A 11 2.13 -8.45 -3.35
C ALA A 11 2.40 -7.40 -2.25
N ALA A 12 1.34 -6.87 -1.63
CA ALA A 12 1.47 -5.96 -0.50
C ALA A 12 2.14 -6.62 0.71
N THR A 13 1.80 -7.87 1.00
CA THR A 13 2.43 -8.64 2.10
C THR A 13 3.91 -8.86 1.84
N GLU A 14 4.30 -9.21 0.61
CA GLU A 14 5.71 -9.35 0.23
C GLU A 14 6.49 -8.04 0.42
N MET A 15 5.94 -6.90 -0.02
CA MET A 15 6.57 -5.59 0.18
C MET A 15 6.73 -5.25 1.67
N ILE A 16 5.74 -5.55 2.51
CA ILE A 16 5.82 -5.35 3.97
C ILE A 16 6.95 -6.23 4.56
N LEU A 17 7.01 -7.50 4.17
CA LEU A 17 8.04 -8.44 4.65
C LEU A 17 9.45 -8.04 4.20
N ASN A 18 9.59 -7.46 3.01
CA ASN A 18 10.86 -6.98 2.48
C ASN A 18 11.30 -5.62 3.08
N GLY A 19 10.42 -4.95 3.84
CA GLY A 19 10.70 -3.62 4.41
C GLY A 19 10.40 -2.46 3.47
N ASP A 20 9.81 -2.73 2.30
CA ASP A 20 9.43 -1.76 1.26
C ASP A 20 8.07 -1.09 1.53
N TYR A 21 7.58 -1.13 2.77
CA TYR A 21 6.27 -0.61 3.15
C TYR A 21 6.09 0.90 2.92
N LYS A 22 7.18 1.66 2.72
CA LYS A 22 7.12 3.10 2.41
C LYS A 22 6.59 3.41 1.01
N GLU A 23 6.63 2.42 0.11
CA GLU A 23 6.10 2.53 -1.24
C GLU A 23 4.63 2.08 -1.33
N LEU A 24 4.11 1.54 -0.21
CA LEU A 24 2.76 1.03 -0.07
C LEU A 24 1.79 2.13 0.35
N TRP A 25 0.66 2.15 -0.33
CA TRP A 25 -0.48 3.00 -0.05
C TRP A 25 -1.71 2.13 0.17
N PHE A 26 -2.69 2.60 0.92
CA PHE A 26 -3.93 1.87 1.13
C PHE A 26 -5.13 2.81 1.18
N GLU A 27 -6.30 2.27 0.84
CA GLU A 27 -7.56 3.01 0.92
C GLU A 27 -8.06 3.06 2.38
N ARG A 28 -8.30 4.27 2.88
CA ARG A 28 -8.90 4.54 4.19
C ARG A 28 -9.92 5.66 4.04
N ASP A 29 -11.16 5.40 4.44
CA ASP A 29 -12.25 6.39 4.43
C ASP A 29 -12.48 7.07 3.05
N GLY A 30 -12.13 6.38 1.96
CA GLY A 30 -12.23 6.89 0.58
C GLY A 30 -10.99 7.62 0.06
N ASP A 31 -9.99 7.83 0.91
CA ASP A 31 -8.70 8.44 0.56
C ASP A 31 -7.58 7.39 0.44
N ILE A 32 -6.65 7.60 -0.48
CA ILE A 32 -5.44 6.79 -0.62
C ILE A 32 -4.34 7.43 0.23
N VAL A 33 -3.93 6.75 1.28
CA VAL A 33 -2.93 7.25 2.24
C VAL A 33 -1.67 6.40 2.22
N MET A 34 -0.53 7.05 2.44
CA MET A 34 0.77 6.37 2.52
C MET A 34 0.84 5.55 3.81
N CYS A 35 1.49 4.39 3.73
CA CYS A 35 1.80 3.59 4.91
C CYS A 35 2.98 4.22 5.68
N ASP A 36 2.71 5.28 6.45
CA ASP A 36 3.74 6.11 7.09
C ASP A 36 4.20 5.64 8.49
N GLY A 37 3.51 4.67 9.11
CA GLY A 37 3.89 4.20 10.44
C GLY A 37 3.02 3.09 11.04
N CYS A 38 3.57 1.88 11.04
CA CYS A 38 3.58 0.94 12.17
C CYS A 38 2.30 0.54 12.92
N LEU A 39 1.13 0.46 12.28
CA LEU A 39 0.07 -0.44 12.76
C LEU A 39 -0.88 -0.85 11.62
N LEU A 40 -0.31 -1.34 10.52
CA LEU A 40 -1.07 -2.29 9.71
C LEU A 40 -1.26 -3.53 10.59
N TYR A 41 -2.46 -3.66 11.14
CA TYR A 41 -2.89 -4.89 11.76
C TYR A 41 -2.77 -5.99 10.69
N VAL A 42 -1.72 -6.82 10.79
CA VAL A 42 -1.43 -7.89 9.81
C VAL A 42 -2.67 -8.77 9.58
N HIS A 43 -3.49 -8.94 10.62
CA HIS A 43 -4.74 -9.68 10.54
C HIS A 43 -5.83 -9.02 9.67
N ALA A 44 -5.78 -7.70 9.48
CA ALA A 44 -6.70 -6.94 8.63
C ALA A 44 -6.16 -6.73 7.19
N LEU A 45 -4.94 -7.20 6.88
CA LEU A 45 -4.40 -7.17 5.50
C LEU A 45 -5.37 -7.71 4.44
N PRO A 46 -6.12 -8.81 4.67
CA PRO A 46 -7.06 -9.31 3.67
C PRO A 46 -8.21 -8.35 3.34
N GLU A 47 -8.52 -7.41 4.24
CA GLU A 47 -9.65 -6.49 4.12
C GLU A 47 -9.25 -5.15 3.47
N PHE A 48 -7.96 -4.83 3.44
CA PHE A 48 -7.46 -3.61 2.83
C PHE A 48 -7.32 -3.74 1.32
N LYS A 49 -7.44 -2.59 0.64
CA LYS A 49 -7.00 -2.44 -0.75
C LYS A 49 -5.68 -1.69 -0.75
N PHE A 50 -4.66 -2.32 -1.32
CA PHE A 50 -3.32 -1.76 -1.41
C PHE A 50 -3.04 -1.21 -2.78
N PHE A 51 -2.20 -0.18 -2.81
CA PHE A 51 -1.83 0.54 -4.01
C PHE A 51 -0.34 0.85 -3.99
N VAL A 52 0.22 0.99 -5.18
CA VAL A 52 1.53 1.61 -5.41
C VAL A 52 1.32 2.89 -6.20
N ARG A 53 2.11 3.92 -5.90
CA ARG A 53 2.10 5.16 -6.68
C ARG A 53 2.92 4.95 -7.96
N LEU A 54 2.31 5.22 -9.10
CA LEU A 54 3.04 5.33 -10.36
C LEU A 54 3.81 6.65 -10.35
N SER A 55 5.10 6.56 -10.03
CA SER A 55 6.03 7.64 -10.27
C SER A 55 6.31 7.69 -11.77
N ASP A 56 6.02 8.82 -12.44
CA ASP A 56 6.42 9.06 -13.84
C ASP A 56 7.96 9.24 -14.01
N GLU A 57 8.75 8.91 -12.99
CA GLU A 57 10.19 9.14 -12.99
C GLU A 57 10.93 7.94 -13.59
N LYS A 58 11.30 8.16 -14.86
CA LYS A 58 12.28 7.42 -15.65
C LYS A 58 13.71 7.62 -15.13
#